data_AF-A0A6N3DPB9-F1
#
_entry.id   AF-A0A6N3DPB9-F1
#
_cell.length_a   1.000
_cell.length_b   1.000
_cell.length_c   1.000
_cell.angle_alpha   90.00
_cell.angle_beta   90.00
_cell.angle_gamma   90.00
#
_symmetry.space_group_name_H-M   'P 1'
#
loop_
_entity.id
_entity.type
_entity.pdbx_description
1 polymer ?
#
loop_
_entity_poly.entity_id
_entity_poly.type
_entity_poly.pdbx_seq_one_letter_code
_entity_poly.pdbx_strand_id
1 'polypeptide(L)'
;MAIVTGLLVFNVNRTGIIDPVLDSGISNIPIVLQNTAILMTLAAYTDDSGEYKFQNVPIGDYRVVIASDYSRLVLDSPADFAKNATQAKL
;
A
#
# COMPACT_ATOMS: atom_id res chain seq x y z
N MET A 1 3.51 19.50 -15.03
CA MET A 1 2.89 18.75 -13.91
C MET A 1 2.90 17.28 -14.26
N ALA A 2 2.95 16.39 -13.28
CA ALA A 2 3.00 14.94 -13.48
C ALA A 2 1.67 14.26 -13.10
N ILE A 3 1.54 13.02 -13.55
CA ILE A 3 0.55 12.06 -13.05
C ILE A 3 1.32 11.00 -12.27
N VAL A 4 0.86 10.68 -11.06
CA VAL A 4 1.42 9.60 -10.25
C VAL A 4 0.32 8.58 -10.02
N THR A 5 0.59 7.33 -10.39
CA THR A 5 -0.33 6.20 -10.23
C THR A 5 0.33 5.08 -9.44
N GLY A 6 -0.48 4.15 -8.96
CA GLY A 6 0.00 2.90 -8.39
C GLY A 6 -1.14 1.94 -8.11
N LEU A 7 -0.78 0.81 -7.53
CA LEU A 7 -1.69 -0.28 -7.23
C LEU A 7 -1.44 -0.75 -5.79
N LEU A 8 -2.50 -0.92 -5.02
CA LEU A 8 -2.47 -1.54 -3.70
C LEU A 8 -3.12 -2.92 -3.79
N VAL A 9 -2.33 -3.97 -3.60
CA VAL A 9 -2.79 -5.37 -3.68
C VAL A 9 -2.48 -6.14 -2.41
N PHE A 10 -3.31 -7.13 -2.12
CA PHE A 10 -2.96 -8.21 -1.19
C PHE A 10 -2.20 -9.30 -1.94
N ASN A 11 -0.88 -9.37 -1.72
CA ASN A 11 -0.03 -10.40 -2.32
C ASN A 11 -0.17 -11.71 -1.54
N VAL A 12 -1.04 -12.60 -2.01
CA VAL A 12 -1.50 -13.76 -1.22
C VAL A 12 -0.39 -14.78 -0.99
N ASN A 13 0.49 -14.94 -1.97
CA ASN A 13 1.59 -15.90 -1.95
C ASN A 13 2.92 -15.31 -1.44
N ARG A 14 2.96 -14.01 -1.10
CA ARG A 14 4.10 -13.32 -0.47
C ARG A 14 5.40 -13.37 -1.27
N THR A 15 5.28 -13.37 -2.59
CA THR A 15 6.41 -13.39 -3.52
C THR A 15 7.01 -12.01 -3.76
N GLY A 16 6.26 -10.94 -3.46
CA GLY A 16 6.64 -9.56 -3.82
C GLY A 16 6.48 -9.24 -5.31
N ILE A 17 5.96 -10.19 -6.10
CA ILE A 17 5.57 -10.02 -7.50
C ILE A 17 4.05 -10.04 -7.54
N ILE A 18 3.44 -9.08 -8.25
CA ILE A 18 2.00 -9.05 -8.43
C ILE A 18 1.58 -10.21 -9.35
N ASP A 19 0.76 -11.12 -8.83
CA ASP A 19 0.13 -12.18 -9.60
C ASP A 19 -1.29 -11.74 -10.00
N PRO A 20 -1.58 -11.53 -11.30
CA PRO A 20 -2.89 -11.03 -11.74
C PRO A 20 -4.03 -12.03 -11.58
N VAL A 21 -3.74 -13.31 -11.30
CA VAL A 21 -4.73 -14.38 -11.11
C VAL A 21 -5.04 -14.57 -9.62
N LEU A 22 -4.01 -14.48 -8.77
CA LEU A 22 -4.13 -14.78 -7.34
C LEU A 22 -4.26 -13.55 -6.45
N ASP A 23 -3.65 -12.42 -6.82
CA ASP A 23 -3.67 -11.22 -6.01
C ASP A 23 -4.93 -10.40 -6.26
N SER A 24 -5.40 -9.73 -5.22
CA SER A 24 -6.59 -8.89 -5.29
C SER A 24 -6.26 -7.47 -4.86
N GLY A 25 -6.81 -6.51 -5.61
CA GLY A 25 -6.79 -5.10 -5.24
C GLY A 25 -7.47 -4.85 -3.90
N ILE A 26 -7.01 -3.83 -3.17
CA ILE A 26 -7.62 -3.40 -1.92
C ILE A 26 -8.32 -2.07 -2.15
N SER A 27 -9.65 -2.10 -2.22
CA SER A 27 -10.50 -0.94 -2.50
C SER A 27 -10.70 -0.04 -1.28
N ASN A 28 -11.01 1.22 -1.56
CA ASN A 28 -11.41 2.25 -0.60
C ASN A 28 -10.38 2.52 0.52
N ILE A 29 -9.10 2.45 0.16
CA ILE A 29 -7.99 2.79 1.06
C ILE A 29 -7.49 4.19 0.73
N PRO A 30 -7.41 5.12 1.72
CA PRO A 30 -6.85 6.44 1.49
C PRO A 30 -5.34 6.35 1.29
N ILE A 31 -4.87 6.84 0.14
CA ILE A 31 -3.46 7.00 -0.20
C ILE A 31 -3.14 8.49 -0.24
N VAL A 32 -2.05 8.88 0.43
CA VAL A 32 -1.61 10.26 0.54
C VAL A 32 -0.22 10.41 -0.07
N LEU A 33 -0.09 11.33 -1.03
CA LEU A 33 1.19 11.77 -1.57
C LEU A 33 1.64 13.01 -0.81
N GLN A 34 2.75 12.92 -0.09
CA GLN A 34 3.26 13.98 0.80
C GLN A 34 4.55 14.56 0.24
N ASN A 35 4.57 15.86 -0.05
CA ASN A 35 5.77 16.56 -0.44
C ASN A 35 6.73 16.65 0.76
N THR A 36 8.00 16.31 0.56
CA THR A 36 8.98 16.22 1.64
C THR A 36 9.62 17.57 1.99
N ALA A 37 9.45 18.60 1.16
CA ALA A 37 10.04 19.92 1.35
C ALA A 37 9.03 20.98 1.84
N ILE A 38 7.77 20.95 1.35
CA ILE A 38 6.81 22.05 1.53
C ILE A 38 5.50 21.67 2.24
N LEU A 39 5.44 20.49 2.89
CA LEU A 39 4.26 19.98 3.63
C LEU A 39 2.94 19.88 2.83
N MET A 40 2.98 20.06 1.51
CA MET A 40 1.84 19.86 0.63
C MET A 40 1.43 18.38 0.60
N THR A 41 0.12 18.11 0.58
CA THR A 41 -0.41 16.76 0.44
C THR A 41 -1.47 16.67 -0.65
N LEU A 42 -1.55 15.52 -1.29
CA LEU A 42 -2.65 15.12 -2.18
C LEU A 42 -3.21 13.79 -1.66
N ALA A 43 -4.52 13.60 -1.77
CA ALA A 43 -5.19 12.36 -1.34
C ALA A 43 -5.99 11.75 -2.50
N ALA A 44 -5.95 10.42 -2.58
CA ALA A 44 -6.75 9.61 -3.48
C ALA A 44 -7.19 8.35 -2.74
N TYR A 45 -8.35 7.80 -3.10
CA TYR A 45 -8.75 6.47 -2.65
C TYR A 45 -8.37 5.45 -3.70
N THR A 46 -8.02 4.25 -3.27
CA THR A 46 -7.96 3.11 -4.18
C THR A 46 -9.36 2.75 -4.66
N ASP A 47 -9.48 2.40 -5.93
CA ASP A 47 -10.73 1.91 -6.52
C ASP A 47 -10.91 0.38 -6.31
N ASP A 48 -11.92 -0.20 -6.95
CA ASP A 48 -12.26 -1.62 -6.80
C ASP A 48 -11.16 -2.58 -7.29
N SER A 49 -10.27 -2.15 -8.19
CA SER A 49 -9.08 -2.91 -8.58
C SER A 49 -7.85 -2.59 -7.73
N GLY A 50 -7.95 -1.68 -6.75
CA GLY A 50 -6.85 -1.24 -5.91
C GLY A 50 -6.00 -0.13 -6.55
N GLU A 51 -6.40 0.41 -7.69
CA GLU A 51 -5.66 1.47 -8.38
C GLU A 51 -5.91 2.83 -7.72
N TYR A 52 -4.87 3.66 -7.66
CA TYR A 52 -4.98 5.05 -7.24
C TYR A 52 -4.25 5.97 -8.21
N LYS A 53 -4.70 7.22 -8.28
CA LYS A 53 -4.17 8.22 -9.21
C LYS A 53 -4.18 9.62 -8.60
N PHE A 54 -3.03 10.27 -8.62
CA PHE A 54 -2.86 11.70 -8.38
C PHE A 54 -2.63 12.40 -9.71
N GLN A 55 -3.43 13.42 -10.00
CA GLN A 55 -3.27 14.25 -11.19
C GLN A 55 -2.67 15.60 -10.80
N ASN A 56 -2.06 16.28 -11.77
CA ASN A 56 -1.53 17.63 -11.59
C ASN A 56 -0.54 17.72 -10.42
N VAL A 57 0.35 16.72 -10.28
CA VAL A 57 1.36 16.71 -9.23
C VAL A 57 2.44 17.75 -9.58
N PRO A 58 2.69 18.76 -8.73
CA PRO A 58 3.78 19.71 -8.93
C PRO A 58 5.14 19.03 -8.82
N ILE A 59 6.17 19.64 -9.42
CA ILE A 59 7.55 19.14 -9.30
C ILE A 59 8.01 19.16 -7.84
N GLY A 60 8.72 18.13 -7.42
CA GLY A 60 9.28 18.00 -6.07
C GLY A 60 9.49 16.55 -5.69
N ASP A 61 10.02 16.35 -4.50
CA ASP A 61 10.21 15.03 -3.90
C ASP A 61 9.03 14.70 -2.99
N TYR A 62 8.58 13.45 -3.07
CA TYR A 62 7.39 12.98 -2.38
C TYR A 62 7.60 11.62 -1.73
N ARG A 63 6.82 11.35 -0.68
CA ARG A 63 6.59 10.01 -0.15
C ARG A 63 5.12 9.63 -0.29
N VAL A 64 4.85 8.35 -0.54
CA VAL A 64 3.49 7.80 -0.58
C VAL A 64 3.20 7.16 0.78
N VAL A 65 2.04 7.46 1.34
CA VAL A 65 1.58 6.98 2.64
C VAL A 65 0.20 6.38 2.50
N ILE A 66 0.00 5.18 3.04
CA ILE A 66 -1.33 4.61 3.24
C ILE A 66 -1.88 5.21 4.53
N ALA A 67 -2.96 6.00 4.45
CA ALA A 67 -3.43 6.85 5.55
C ALA A 67 -4.47 6.20 6.48
N SER A 68 -4.67 4.88 6.38
CA SER A 68 -5.53 4.13 7.28
C SER A 68 -4.77 3.01 7.95
N ASP A 69 -5.08 2.81 9.22
CA ASP A 69 -5.01 1.59 10.01
C ASP A 69 -5.64 0.41 9.24
N TYR A 70 -4.90 -0.15 8.28
CA TYR A 70 -5.24 -1.40 7.61
C TYR A 70 -5.35 -2.50 8.69
N SER A 71 -6.57 -2.74 9.13
CA SER A 71 -6.92 -3.66 10.23
C SER A 71 -7.37 -5.03 9.73
N ARG A 72 -7.39 -5.25 8.41
CA ARG A 72 -7.54 -6.60 7.84
C ARG A 72 -6.40 -7.45 8.37
N LEU A 73 -6.75 -8.63 8.90
CA LEU A 73 -5.82 -9.64 9.44
C LEU A 73 -4.46 -9.53 8.73
N VAL A 74 -3.50 -8.88 9.40
CA VAL A 74 -2.10 -9.00 9.05
C VAL A 74 -1.78 -10.44 9.41
N LEU A 75 -2.02 -11.35 8.46
CA LEU A 75 -1.51 -12.70 8.56
C LEU A 75 -0.02 -12.51 8.74
N ASP A 76 0.52 -13.02 9.85
CA ASP A 76 1.92 -12.83 10.20
C ASP A 76 2.74 -13.24 8.97
N SER A 77 3.60 -12.32 8.50
CA SER A 77 4.55 -12.65 7.43
C SER A 77 5.30 -13.93 7.85
N PRO A 78 5.65 -14.87 6.95
CA PRO A 78 6.47 -16.01 7.34
C PRO A 78 7.83 -15.52 7.87
N ALA A 79 8.21 -14.29 7.51
CA ALA A 79 9.39 -13.57 7.97
C ALA A 79 9.20 -12.81 9.30
N ASP A 80 8.03 -12.87 9.96
CA ASP A 80 7.91 -12.48 11.37
C ASP A 80 8.43 -13.61 12.26
N PHE A 81 9.75 -13.75 12.28
CA PHE A 81 10.45 -14.77 13.06
C PHE A 81 10.22 -14.61 14.57
N ALA A 82 9.90 -13.40 15.04
CA ALA A 82 9.68 -13.12 16.45
C ALA A 82 8.39 -13.79 16.96
N LYS A 83 7.31 -13.74 16.16
CA LYS A 83 6.05 -14.42 16.51
C LYS A 83 6.03 -15.90 16.15
N ASN A 84 6.60 -16.30 15.00
CA ASN A 84 6.63 -17.70 14.58
C ASN A 84 7.47 -18.58 15.54
N ALA A 85 8.52 -18.03 16.15
CA ALA A 85 9.29 -18.72 17.19
C ALA A 85 8.49 -18.98 18.49
N THR A 86 7.41 -18.23 18.72
CA THR A 86 6.61 -18.36 19.95
C THR A 86 5.50 -19.42 19.80
N GLN A 87 4.99 -19.66 18.58
CA GLN A 87 3.97 -20.67 18.31
C GLN A 87 4.54 -22.10 18.16
N ALA A 88 5.82 -22.24 17.81
CA ALA A 88 6.49 -23.54 17.68
C ALA A 88 6.90 -24.19 19.02
N LYS A 89 6.49 -23.63 20.17
CA LYS A 89 6.84 -24.12 21.50
C LYS A 89 5.69 -24.85 22.22
N LEU A 90 4.71 -25.36 21.47
CA LEU A 90 3.66 -26.25 21.97
C LEU A 90 3.85 -27.67 21.45
#